data_AF-A0A4Y7WKG2-F1
#
_entry.id   AF-A0A4Y7WKG2-F1
#
_cell.length_a   1.000
_cell.length_b   1.000
_cell.length_c   1.000
_cell.angle_alpha   90.00
_cell.angle_beta   90.00
_cell.angle_gamma   90.00
#
_symmetry.space_group_name_H-M   'P 1'
#
loop_
_entity.id
_entity.type
_entity.pdbx_description
1 polymer ?
#
loop_
_entity_poly.entity_id
_entity_poly.type
_entity_poly.pdbx_seq_one_letter_code
_entity_poly.pdbx_strand_id
1 'polypeptide(L)' 'MRGLLISEKETKELEYILKRELEELLLDLTDERIDRVVKQLMVEKYEIVLNLYKRVSLPCDQKEYVIQLNHVMKKNNQM' A
#
# COMPACT_ATOMS: atom_id res chain seq x y z
N MET A 1 16.19 10.50 -3.52
CA MET A 1 16.42 9.99 -4.88
C MET A 1 17.03 8.60 -4.80
N ARG A 2 16.38 7.57 -5.37
CA ARG A 2 16.96 6.22 -5.58
C ARG A 2 16.68 5.79 -7.03
N GLY A 3 17.66 6.01 -7.92
CA GLY A 3 18.08 5.08 -8.97
C GLY A 3 17.08 4.52 -10.00
N LEU A 4 16.00 5.23 -10.34
CA LEU A 4 15.14 4.85 -11.48
C LEU A 4 15.37 5.82 -12.64
N LEU A 5 15.74 5.28 -13.80
CA LEU A 5 15.87 6.04 -15.04
C LEU A 5 14.49 6.10 -15.71
N ILE A 6 13.61 6.93 -15.16
CA ILE A 6 12.23 7.11 -15.64
C ILE A 6 11.95 8.61 -15.80
N SER A 7 11.11 8.95 -16.76
CA SER A 7 10.64 10.31 -17.01
C SER A 7 9.68 10.79 -15.92
N GLU A 8 9.42 12.09 -15.88
CA GLU A 8 8.42 12.66 -14.97
C GLU A 8 7.00 12.11 -15.25
N LYS A 9 6.69 11.86 -16.53
CA LYS A 9 5.40 11.27 -16.92
C LYS A 9 5.26 9.85 -16.38
N GLU A 10 6.28 9.01 -16.58
CA GLU A 10 6.31 7.64 -16.06
C GLU A 10 6.30 7.61 -14.52
N THR A 11 6.93 8.60 -13.87
CA THR A 11 6.89 8.73 -12.41
C THR A 11 5.46 8.95 -11.92
N LYS A 12 4.69 9.84 -12.56
CA LYS A 12 3.28 10.09 -12.21
C LYS A 12 2.37 8.90 -12.50
N GLU A 13 2.59 8.21 -13.61
CA GLU A 13 1.84 6.99 -13.95
C GLU A 13 2.12 5.88 -12.93
N LEU A 14 3.39 5.70 -12.56
CA LEU A 14 3.79 4.73 -11.54
C LEU A 14 3.23 5.10 -10.16
N GLU A 15 3.28 6.38 -9.79
CA GLU A 15 2.65 6.88 -8.56
C GLU A 15 1.16 6.56 -8.52
N TYR A 16 0.44 6.82 -9.61
CA TYR A 16 -0.99 6.53 -9.73
C TYR A 16 -1.31 5.03 -9.60
N ILE A 17 -0.56 4.17 -10.29
CA ILE A 17 -0.77 2.72 -10.24
C ILE A 17 -0.50 2.18 -8.84
N LEU A 18 0.60 2.57 -8.22
CA LEU A 18 0.95 2.12 -6.87
C LEU A 18 -0.07 2.61 -5.84
N LYS A 19 -0.57 3.84 -5.98
CA LYS A 19 -1.63 4.39 -5.14
C LYS A 19 -2.90 3.54 -5.23
N ARG A 20 -3.34 3.22 -6.45
CA ARG A 20 -4.53 2.38 -6.68
C ARG A 20 -4.38 0.99 -6.08
N GLU A 21 -3.21 0.36 -6.26
CA GLU A 21 -2.93 -0.96 -5.69
C GLU A 21 -3.00 -0.95 -4.15
N LEU A 22 -2.49 0.10 -3.48
CA LEU A 22 -2.61 0.26 -2.03
C LEU A 22 -4.07 0.39 -1.60
N GLU A 23 -4.88 1.16 -2.32
CA GLU A 23 -6.31 1.35 -2.03
C GLU A 23 -7.11 0.04 -2.20
N GLU A 24 -6.85 -0.70 -3.27
CA GLU A 24 -7.48 -2.01 -3.52
C GLU A 24 -7.10 -3.02 -2.43
N LEU A 25 -5.81 -3.11 -2.06
CA LEU A 25 -5.35 -4.01 -0.99
C LEU A 25 -5.97 -3.64 0.37
N LEU A 26 -6.11 -2.36 0.69
CA LEU A 26 -6.78 -1.92 1.92
C LEU A 26 -8.24 -2.33 1.93
N LEU A 27 -8.95 -2.16 0.80
CA LEU A 27 -10.34 -2.57 0.67
C LEU A 27 -10.49 -4.07 0.90
N ASP A 28 -9.70 -4.89 0.22
CA ASP A 28 -9.74 -6.34 0.36
C ASP A 28 -9.41 -6.79 1.79
N LEU A 29 -8.45 -6.15 2.47
CA LEU A 29 -8.11 -6.49 3.86
C LEU A 29 -9.29 -6.29 4.84
N THR A 30 -10.25 -5.42 4.50
CA THR A 30 -11.47 -5.24 5.28
C THR A 30 -12.55 -6.30 5.04
N ASP A 31 -12.44 -7.10 3.97
CA ASP A 31 -13.41 -8.16 3.64
C ASP A 31 -13.26 -9.35 4.61
N GLU A 32 -14.33 -9.68 5.34
CA GLU A 32 -14.36 -10.79 6.31
C GLU A 32 -14.35 -12.17 5.65
N ARG A 33 -14.65 -12.25 4.35
CA ARG A 33 -14.69 -13.52 3.59
C ARG A 33 -13.30 -14.04 3.24
N ILE A 34 -12.27 -13.20 3.32
CA ILE A 34 -10.88 -13.57 3.01
C ILE A 34 -10.26 -14.26 4.22
N ASP A 35 -9.65 -15.42 3.97
CA ASP A 35 -8.98 -16.22 4.99
C ASP A 35 -7.82 -15.45 5.67
N ARG A 36 -7.59 -15.72 6.96
CA ARG A 36 -6.57 -15.04 7.77
C ARG A 36 -5.15 -15.19 7.20
N VAL A 37 -4.80 -16.35 6.66
CA VAL A 37 -3.49 -16.60 6.04
C VAL A 37 -3.32 -15.75 4.78
N VAL A 38 -4.38 -15.65 3.98
CA VAL A 38 -4.39 -14.80 2.78
C VAL A 38 -4.26 -13.32 3.18
N LYS A 39 -4.96 -12.87 4.22
CA LYS A 39 -4.82 -11.49 4.73
C LYS A 39 -3.39 -11.18 5.16
N GLN A 40 -2.68 -12.11 5.80
CA GLN A 40 -1.29 -11.92 6.18
C GLN A 40 -0.39 -11.70 4.95
N LEU A 41 -0.55 -12.51 3.91
CA LEU A 41 0.17 -12.34 2.63
C LEU A 41 -0.17 -11.02 1.94
N MET A 42 -1.42 -10.56 2.05
CA MET A 42 -1.85 -9.27 1.52
C MET A 42 -1.22 -8.09 2.26
N VAL A 43 -1.04 -8.19 3.58
CA VAL A 43 -0.29 -7.20 4.37
C VAL A 43 1.17 -7.15 3.91
N GLU A 44 1.82 -8.29 3.72
CA GLU A 44 3.20 -8.34 3.22
C GLU A 44 3.31 -7.70 1.83
N LYS A 45 2.37 -8.00 0.93
CA LYS A 45 2.28 -7.37 -0.39
C LYS A 45 2.09 -5.85 -0.26
N TYR A 46 1.21 -5.40 0.64
CA TYR A 46 0.97 -3.98 0.89
C TYR A 46 2.25 -3.26 1.33
N GLU A 47 3.03 -3.84 2.24
CA GLU A 47 4.30 -3.25 2.68
C GLU A 47 5.30 -3.11 1.54
N ILE A 48 5.38 -4.09 0.63
CA ILE A 48 6.24 -4.03 -0.56
C ILE A 48 5.79 -2.88 -1.48
N VAL A 49 4.49 -2.80 -1.80
CA VAL A 49 3.92 -1.75 -2.65
C VAL A 49 4.12 -0.38 -2.02
N LEU A 50 3.90 -0.25 -0.71
CA LEU A 50 4.09 1.01 0.03
C LEU A 50 5.55 1.47 -0.04
N ASN A 51 6.50 0.54 0.07
CA ASN A 51 7.92 0.85 -0.06
C ASN A 51 8.34 1.24 -1.48
N LEU A 52 7.61 0.80 -2.51
CA LEU A 52 7.77 1.30 -3.87
C LEU A 52 7.16 2.70 -4.01
N TYR A 53 5.94 2.91 -3.49
CA TYR A 53 5.23 4.19 -3.54
C TYR A 53 6.05 5.31 -2.90
N LYS A 54 6.68 5.06 -1.74
CA LYS A 54 7.58 6.00 -1.05
C LYS A 54 8.75 6.50 -1.91
N ARG A 55 9.11 5.81 -2.99
CA ARG A 55 10.21 6.22 -3.89
C ARG A 55 9.77 7.24 -4.92
N VAL A 56 8.48 7.32 -5.22
CA VAL A 56 7.89 8.15 -6.28
C VAL A 56 6.94 9.22 -5.77
N SER A 57 6.46 9.13 -4.53
CA SER A 57 5.49 10.07 -3.93
C SER A 57 6.08 11.03 -2.91
N LEU A 58 5.30 12.06 -2.54
CA LEU A 58 5.65 13.03 -1.52
C LEU A 58 5.51 12.46 -0.09
N PRO A 59 6.30 12.95 0.89
CA PRO A 59 6.27 12.43 2.26
C PRO A 59 4.94 12.60 3.01
N CYS A 60 4.10 13.56 2.61
CA CYS A 60 2.78 13.77 3.20
C CYS A 60 1.83 12.62 2.90
N ASP A 61 1.78 12.19 1.64
CA ASP A 61 0.86 11.17 1.15
C ASP A 61 1.24 9.78 1.69
N GLN A 62 2.52 9.56 1.97
CA GLN A 62 3.02 8.31 2.55
C GLN A 62 2.48 8.03 3.96
N LYS A 63 2.24 9.08 4.77
CA LYS A 63 1.82 8.92 6.18
C LYS A 63 0.41 8.38 6.28
N GLU A 64 -0.47 8.80 5.38
CA GLU A 64 -1.86 8.37 5.34
C GLU A 64 -1.97 6.84 5.19
N TYR A 65 -1.25 6.27 4.23
CA TYR A 65 -1.24 4.82 3.98
C TYR A 65 -0.66 4.00 5.13
N VAL A 66 0.37 4.52 5.82
CA VAL A 66 0.89 3.87 7.05
C VAL A 66 -0.17 3.86 8.15
N ILE A 67 -0.93 4.94 8.34
CA ILE A 67 -1.98 5.02 9.36
C ILE A 67 -3.13 4.07 9.03
N GLN A 68 -3.57 4.04 7.77
CA GLN A 68 -4.65 3.17 7.30
C GLN A 68 -4.30 1.69 7.49
N LEU A 69 -3.09 1.25 7.10
CA LEU A 69 -2.65 -0.13 7.33
C LEU A 69 -2.68 -0.49 8.82
N ASN A 70 -2.14 0.39 9.68
CA ASN A 70 -2.13 0.15 11.12
C ASN A 70 -3.54 0.03 11.71
N HIS A 71 -4.50 0.81 11.20
CA HIS A 71 -5.90 0.70 11.61
C HIS A 71 -6.51 -0.65 11.21
N VAL A 72 -6.28 -1.09 9.97
CA VAL A 72 -6.77 -2.37 9.45
C VAL A 72 -6.16 -3.55 10.22
N MET A 73 -4.84 -3.53 10.48
CA MET A 73 -4.16 -4.58 11.25
C MET A 73 -4.67 -4.66 12.70
N LYS A 74 -4.92 -3.53 13.36
CA LYS A 74 -5.50 -3.51 14.71
C LYS A 74 -6.87 -4.17 14.76
N LYS A 75 -7.73 -3.91 13.76
CA LYS A 75 -9.05 -4.53 13.65
C LYS A 75 -8.95 -6.04 13.46
N ASN A 76 -8.01 -6.51 12.63
CA ASN A 76 -7.83 -7.93 12.34
C ASN A 76 -7.23 -8.72 13.52
N ASN A 77 -6.42 -8.09 14.38
CA ASN A 77 -5.84 -8.73 15.56
C ASN A 77 -6.77 -8.75 16.80
N GLN A 78 -7.89 -8.01 16.77
CA GLN A 78 -8.90 -8.01 17.84
C GLN A 78 -10.00 -9.07 17.64
N MET A 79 -9.89 -9.93 16.62
CA MET A 79 -10.89 -10.92 16.20
C MET A 79 -10.30 -12.34 16.14
#